data_AF-A0A2A9NID3-F1
#
_entry.id   AF-A0A2A9NID3-F1
#
_cell.length_a   1.000
_cell.length_b   1.000
_cell.length_c   1.000
_cell.angle_alpha   90.00
_cell.angle_beta   90.00
_cell.angle_gamma   90.00
#
_symmetry.space_group_name_H-M   'P 1'
#
loop_
_entity.id
_entity.type
_entity.pdbx_description
1 polymer ?
#
loop_
_entity_poly.entity_id
_entity_poly.type
_entity_poly.pdbx_seq_one_letter_code
_entity_poly.pdbx_strand_id
1 'polypeptide(L)'
;MTSEVSSYLSSFDSESFNDPDADVIFQSLDGTKYRIHRENLHYMSGGFPPMVFAVDAKGVMHLPEDSQILDLLFAFMYPESQPDLDGMSFDVVEALTEAAEKYQVYPALEICKMFMVKAADEHPLEVLTYALDHGHEAIYERVSVLGFRDP
;
A
#
# COMPACT_ATOMS: atom_id res chain seq x y z
N MET A 1 -5.76 -19.49 -32.70
CA MET A 1 -4.42 -19.11 -32.22
C MET A 1 -4.38 -17.74 -31.52
N THR A 2 -5.39 -16.88 -31.68
CA THR A 2 -5.47 -15.58 -30.97
C THR A 2 -6.11 -15.67 -29.58
N SER A 3 -6.90 -16.71 -29.28
CA SER A 3 -7.56 -16.88 -27.98
C SER A 3 -6.63 -17.38 -26.87
N GLU A 4 -5.68 -18.27 -27.18
CA GLU A 4 -4.75 -18.83 -26.19
C GLU A 4 -3.72 -17.80 -25.72
N VAL A 5 -3.21 -16.93 -26.62
CA VAL A 5 -2.26 -15.87 -26.22
C VAL A 5 -2.95 -14.84 -25.30
N SER A 6 -4.24 -14.60 -25.49
CA SER A 6 -5.03 -13.72 -24.62
C SER A 6 -5.27 -14.33 -23.23
N SER A 7 -5.39 -15.67 -23.12
CA SER A 7 -5.57 -16.34 -21.83
C SER A 7 -4.27 -16.52 -21.03
N TYR A 8 -3.10 -16.42 -21.67
CA TYR A 8 -1.81 -16.36 -20.95
C TYR A 8 -1.49 -14.96 -20.44
N LEU A 9 -2.05 -13.92 -21.05
CA LEU A 9 -1.94 -12.54 -20.56
C LEU A 9 -2.89 -12.27 -19.37
N SER A 10 -3.96 -13.06 -19.22
CA SER A 10 -4.91 -12.94 -18.11
C SER A 10 -4.42 -13.55 -16.80
N SER A 11 -3.21 -14.12 -16.74
CA SER A 11 -2.65 -14.71 -15.51
C SER A 11 -1.90 -13.69 -14.64
N PHE A 12 -1.95 -12.41 -14.98
CA PHE A 12 -1.27 -11.34 -14.27
C PHE A 12 -2.20 -10.18 -13.96
N ASP A 13 -3.52 -10.27 -14.17
CA ASP A 13 -4.45 -9.23 -13.72
C ASP A 13 -5.00 -9.60 -12.34
N SER A 14 -5.16 -8.62 -11.45
CA SER A 14 -5.75 -8.82 -10.12
C SER A 14 -7.16 -9.38 -10.24
N GLU A 15 -7.52 -10.35 -9.40
CA GLU A 15 -8.90 -10.87 -9.35
C GLU A 15 -9.87 -9.88 -8.70
N SER A 16 -9.36 -9.04 -7.79
CA SER A 16 -10.16 -8.08 -7.00
C SER A 16 -10.23 -6.69 -7.64
N PHE A 17 -9.23 -6.32 -8.45
CA PHE A 17 -9.12 -4.97 -9.01
C PHE A 17 -8.85 -5.00 -10.52
N ASN A 18 -9.86 -5.40 -11.28
CA ASN A 18 -9.77 -5.54 -12.73
C ASN A 18 -11.05 -5.12 -13.44
N ASP A 19 -11.71 -4.08 -12.92
CA ASP A 19 -12.96 -3.58 -13.49
C ASP A 19 -12.75 -3.03 -14.92
N PRO A 20 -13.62 -3.39 -15.88
CA PRO A 20 -13.42 -3.03 -17.28
C PRO A 20 -13.53 -1.51 -17.52
N ASP A 21 -14.28 -0.78 -16.71
CA ASP A 21 -14.48 0.68 -16.79
C ASP A 21 -13.42 1.49 -16.04
N ALA A 22 -12.54 0.85 -15.26
CA ALA A 22 -11.41 1.52 -14.63
C ALA A 22 -10.39 2.05 -15.66
N ASP A 23 -9.83 3.22 -15.38
CA ASP A 23 -9.14 4.10 -16.34
C ASP A 23 -7.65 4.32 -16.01
N VAL A 24 -7.14 3.63 -14.98
CA VAL A 24 -5.73 3.60 -14.60
C VAL A 24 -5.26 2.15 -14.54
N ILE A 25 -4.08 1.88 -15.07
CA ILE A 25 -3.44 0.57 -14.96
C ILE A 25 -2.15 0.71 -14.15
N PHE A 26 -2.12 0.07 -12.98
CA PHE A 26 -0.88 -0.13 -12.23
C PHE A 26 -0.33 -1.53 -12.49
N GLN A 27 0.98 -1.70 -12.28
CA GLN A 27 1.62 -3.00 -12.20
C GLN A 27 2.50 -3.07 -10.94
N SER A 28 2.33 -4.10 -10.13
CA SER A 28 3.20 -4.40 -8.98
C SER A 28 4.59 -4.86 -9.44
N LEU A 29 5.53 -4.88 -8.50
CA LEU A 29 6.89 -5.37 -8.71
C LEU A 29 6.91 -6.83 -9.19
N ASP A 30 6.05 -7.69 -8.63
CA ASP A 30 5.89 -9.10 -9.01
C ASP A 30 5.05 -9.31 -10.29
N GLY A 31 4.62 -8.23 -10.94
CA GLY A 31 4.05 -8.26 -12.29
C GLY A 31 2.53 -8.31 -12.36
N THR A 32 1.82 -8.32 -11.23
CA THR A 32 0.35 -8.24 -11.18
C THR A 32 -0.14 -6.86 -11.59
N LYS A 33 -1.19 -6.80 -12.40
CA LYS A 33 -1.79 -5.59 -12.95
C LYS A 33 -3.13 -5.29 -12.30
N TYR A 34 -3.36 -4.01 -12.08
CA TYR A 34 -4.53 -3.50 -11.39
C TYR A 34 -5.21 -2.48 -12.26
N ARG A 35 -6.51 -2.64 -12.51
CA ARG A 35 -7.33 -1.61 -13.12
C ARG A 35 -8.03 -0.85 -12.00
N ILE A 36 -7.61 0.39 -11.77
CA ILE A 36 -8.09 1.23 -10.68
C ILE A 36 -8.82 2.45 -11.22
N HIS A 37 -9.92 2.84 -10.58
CA HIS A 37 -10.63 4.07 -10.92
C HIS A 37 -9.85 5.30 -10.46
N ARG A 38 -9.57 6.22 -11.38
CA ARG A 38 -8.93 7.51 -11.12
C ARG A 38 -9.67 8.33 -10.07
N GLU A 39 -11.00 8.22 -10.01
CA GLU A 39 -11.80 8.89 -8.99
C GLU A 39 -11.49 8.40 -7.58
N ASN A 40 -11.33 7.08 -7.39
CA ASN A 40 -10.92 6.53 -6.10
C ASN A 40 -9.53 7.01 -5.70
N LEU A 41 -8.58 7.05 -6.64
CA LEU A 41 -7.27 7.68 -6.40
C LEU A 41 -7.42 9.15 -5.99
N HIS A 42 -8.22 9.92 -6.72
CA HIS A 42 -8.39 11.35 -6.48
C HIS A 42 -8.99 11.66 -5.10
N TYR A 43 -9.95 10.86 -4.63
CA TYR A 43 -10.64 11.10 -3.37
C TYR A 43 -9.94 10.45 -2.17
N MET A 44 -9.28 9.32 -2.36
CA MET A 44 -8.73 8.51 -1.25
C MET A 44 -7.22 8.68 -1.06
N SER A 45 -6.52 9.38 -1.97
CA SER A 45 -5.06 9.51 -1.91
C SER A 45 -4.54 10.88 -2.35
N GLY A 46 -3.29 11.19 -1.98
CA GLY A 46 -2.61 12.45 -2.33
C GLY A 46 -1.22 12.32 -2.98
N GLY A 47 -0.59 11.15 -2.87
CA GLY A 47 0.83 10.96 -3.19
C GLY A 47 1.12 10.22 -4.50
N PHE A 48 0.11 9.74 -5.23
CA PHE A 48 0.36 9.11 -6.53
C PHE A 48 0.92 10.11 -7.55
N PRO A 49 1.95 9.74 -8.33
CA PRO A 49 2.54 10.63 -9.31
C PRO A 49 1.53 10.94 -10.42
N PRO A 50 1.58 12.13 -11.04
CA PRO A 50 0.69 12.46 -12.14
C PRO A 50 0.90 11.47 -13.30
N MET A 51 -0.17 10.76 -13.68
CA MET A 51 -0.09 9.67 -14.66
C MET A 51 0.53 10.07 -16.00
N VAL A 52 0.37 11.34 -16.41
CA VAL A 52 0.94 11.87 -17.66
C VAL A 52 2.47 11.72 -17.72
N PHE A 53 3.14 11.65 -16.57
CA PHE A 53 4.60 11.59 -16.50
C PHE A 53 5.16 10.23 -16.05
N ALA A 54 4.31 9.30 -15.61
CA ALA A 54 4.74 8.10 -14.89
C ALA A 54 4.26 6.77 -15.51
N VAL A 55 3.65 6.82 -16.69
CA VAL A 55 3.25 5.61 -17.43
C VAL A 55 4.26 5.23 -18.51
N ASP A 56 4.37 3.93 -18.78
CA ASP A 56 5.15 3.42 -19.89
C ASP A 56 4.46 3.63 -21.25
N ALA A 57 5.09 3.16 -22.34
CA ALA A 57 4.55 3.27 -23.70
C ALA A 57 3.20 2.53 -23.90
N LYS A 58 2.81 1.67 -22.96
CA LYS A 58 1.53 0.94 -22.95
C LYS A 58 0.51 1.56 -22.00
N GLY A 59 0.84 2.66 -21.34
CA GLY A 59 -0.04 3.33 -20.38
C GLY A 59 -0.07 2.66 -18.99
N VAL A 60 0.92 1.84 -18.65
CA VAL A 60 1.01 1.16 -17.35
C VAL A 60 1.94 1.92 -16.42
N MET A 61 1.50 2.17 -15.18
CA MET A 61 2.32 2.72 -14.12
C MET A 61 2.89 1.60 -13.25
N HIS A 62 4.21 1.49 -13.22
CA HIS A 62 4.92 0.47 -12.45
C HIS A 62 5.15 0.98 -11.02
N LEU A 63 4.66 0.22 -10.04
CA LEU A 63 4.84 0.50 -8.62
C LEU A 63 5.85 -0.50 -8.04
N PRO A 64 6.74 -0.07 -7.12
CA PRO A 64 7.77 -0.94 -6.55
C PRO A 64 7.25 -1.91 -5.48
N GLU A 65 5.98 -1.83 -5.10
CA GLU A 65 5.35 -2.72 -4.13
C GLU A 65 4.88 -4.02 -4.80
N ASP A 66 4.98 -5.12 -4.06
CA ASP A 66 4.46 -6.43 -4.48
C ASP A 66 2.92 -6.47 -4.46
N SER A 67 2.36 -7.47 -5.13
CA SER A 67 0.90 -7.62 -5.26
C SER A 67 0.18 -7.67 -3.91
N GLN A 68 0.73 -8.42 -2.95
CA GLN A 68 0.17 -8.54 -1.60
C GLN A 68 -0.05 -7.18 -0.92
N ILE A 69 0.87 -6.24 -1.12
CA ILE A 69 0.80 -4.90 -0.51
C ILE A 69 -0.19 -4.03 -1.29
N LEU A 70 -0.17 -4.09 -2.62
CA LEU A 70 -1.09 -3.33 -3.45
C LEU A 70 -2.55 -3.78 -3.30
N ASP A 71 -2.82 -5.07 -3.14
CA ASP A 71 -4.17 -5.58 -2.87
C ASP A 71 -4.75 -4.94 -1.60
N LEU A 72 -3.96 -4.90 -0.52
CA LEU A 72 -4.37 -4.26 0.73
C LEU A 72 -4.54 -2.76 0.54
N LEU A 73 -3.56 -2.09 -0.07
CA LEU A 73 -3.57 -0.65 -0.29
C LEU A 73 -4.79 -0.21 -1.10
N PHE A 74 -5.11 -0.91 -2.19
CA PHE A 74 -6.26 -0.58 -3.03
C PHE A 74 -7.60 -0.95 -2.36
N ALA A 75 -7.66 -1.95 -1.50
CA ALA A 75 -8.85 -2.24 -0.71
C ALA A 75 -9.27 -1.06 0.18
N PHE A 76 -8.30 -0.31 0.74
CA PHE A 76 -8.59 0.93 1.49
C PHE A 76 -9.23 2.05 0.65
N MET A 77 -9.11 1.97 -0.69
CA MET A 77 -9.52 3.04 -1.61
C MET A 77 -10.90 2.80 -2.25
N TYR A 78 -11.49 1.62 -2.04
CA TYR A 78 -12.80 1.28 -2.57
C TYR A 78 -13.87 1.31 -1.47
N PRO A 79 -15.15 1.53 -1.83
CA PRO A 79 -16.25 1.61 -0.87
C PRO A 79 -16.66 0.23 -0.35
N GLU A 80 -15.70 -0.49 0.24
CA GLU A 80 -15.88 -1.82 0.80
C GLU A 80 -15.49 -1.84 2.29
N SER A 81 -15.60 -3.01 2.92
CA SER A 81 -15.11 -3.19 4.28
C SER A 81 -13.59 -3.06 4.27
N GLN A 82 -13.05 -2.29 5.21
CA GLN A 82 -11.61 -2.11 5.34
C GLN A 82 -10.93 -3.47 5.61
N PRO A 83 -9.75 -3.72 5.03
CA PRO A 83 -9.06 -4.98 5.24
C PRO A 83 -8.70 -5.14 6.72
N ASP A 84 -8.86 -6.36 7.22
CA ASP A 84 -8.44 -6.71 8.57
C ASP A 84 -6.93 -6.99 8.56
N LEU A 85 -6.17 -6.21 9.32
CA LEU A 85 -4.72 -6.38 9.46
C LEU A 85 -4.36 -7.24 10.67
N ASP A 86 -5.33 -7.62 11.52
CA ASP A 86 -5.05 -8.48 12.66
C ASP A 86 -4.60 -9.88 12.20
N GLY A 87 -3.46 -10.33 12.74
CA GLY A 87 -2.85 -11.62 12.40
C GLY A 87 -1.96 -11.60 11.16
N MET A 88 -1.81 -10.47 10.48
CA MET A 88 -0.75 -10.29 9.49
C MET A 88 0.63 -10.20 10.16
N SER A 89 1.68 -10.60 9.44
CA SER A 89 3.05 -10.43 9.92
C SER A 89 3.44 -8.95 9.97
N PHE A 90 4.37 -8.61 10.86
CA PHE A 90 4.88 -7.25 10.97
C PHE A 90 5.41 -6.72 9.63
N ASP A 91 6.20 -7.51 8.90
CA ASP A 91 6.76 -7.12 7.59
C ASP A 91 5.68 -6.68 6.57
N VAL A 92 4.49 -7.31 6.60
CA VAL A 92 3.38 -6.94 5.70
C VAL A 92 2.76 -5.61 6.14
N VAL A 93 2.55 -5.44 7.45
CA VAL A 93 2.00 -4.22 8.03
C VAL A 93 2.95 -3.05 7.81
N GLU A 94 4.25 -3.24 8.03
CA GLU A 94 5.29 -2.24 7.80
C GLU A 94 5.31 -1.82 6.32
N ALA A 95 5.38 -2.78 5.39
CA ALA A 95 5.39 -2.49 3.96
C ALA A 95 4.10 -1.79 3.49
N LEU A 96 2.93 -2.18 4.01
CA LEU A 96 1.68 -1.49 3.75
C LEU A 96 1.69 -0.06 4.31
N THR A 97 2.23 0.12 5.51
CA THR A 97 2.34 1.43 6.17
C THR A 97 3.20 2.38 5.34
N GLU A 98 4.38 1.92 4.90
CA GLU A 98 5.27 2.69 4.03
C GLU A 98 4.60 3.07 2.70
N ALA A 99 3.86 2.13 2.10
CA ALA A 99 3.09 2.41 0.89
C ALA A 99 1.96 3.43 1.16
N ALA A 100 1.24 3.29 2.27
CA ALA A 100 0.16 4.21 2.66
C ALA A 100 0.68 5.63 2.87
N GLU A 101 1.83 5.80 3.54
CA GLU A 101 2.49 7.10 3.72
C GLU A 101 2.97 7.68 2.39
N LYS A 102 3.69 6.89 1.60
CA LYS A 102 4.22 7.29 0.28
C LYS A 102 3.13 7.78 -0.67
N TYR A 103 2.03 7.05 -0.75
CA TYR A 103 0.90 7.38 -1.62
C TYR A 103 -0.16 8.25 -0.93
N GLN A 104 0.03 8.55 0.36
CA GLN A 104 -0.91 9.28 1.20
C GLN A 104 -2.33 8.72 1.11
N VAL A 105 -2.49 7.40 1.25
CA VAL A 105 -3.81 6.73 1.20
C VAL A 105 -4.54 7.00 2.51
N TYR A 106 -5.37 8.05 2.52
CA TYR A 106 -5.94 8.62 3.75
C TYR A 106 -6.69 7.62 4.64
N PRO A 107 -7.50 6.69 4.10
CA PRO A 107 -8.20 5.71 4.93
C PRO A 107 -7.24 4.72 5.62
N ALA A 108 -6.07 4.47 5.03
CA ALA A 108 -5.08 3.52 5.55
C ALA A 108 -4.18 4.14 6.62
N LEU A 109 -3.85 5.44 6.52
CA LEU A 109 -2.82 6.10 7.34
C LEU A 109 -3.02 5.87 8.85
N GLU A 110 -4.19 6.23 9.39
CA GLU A 110 -4.43 6.12 10.83
C GLU A 110 -4.55 4.65 11.28
N ILE A 111 -5.05 3.76 10.42
CA ILE A 111 -5.13 2.33 10.73
C ILE A 111 -3.71 1.74 10.81
N CYS A 112 -2.89 1.95 9.79
CA CYS A 112 -1.50 1.52 9.75
C CYS A 112 -0.71 2.05 10.96
N LYS A 113 -0.88 3.34 11.27
CA LYS A 113 -0.26 3.97 12.44
C LYS A 113 -0.63 3.28 13.76
N MET A 114 -1.90 2.91 13.95
CA MET A 114 -2.30 2.17 15.16
C MET A 114 -1.59 0.81 15.26
N PHE A 115 -1.44 0.10 14.15
CA PHE A 115 -0.72 -1.18 14.12
C PHE A 115 0.78 -1.01 14.38
N MET A 116 1.42 0.04 13.87
CA MET A 116 2.80 0.37 14.21
C MET A 116 2.97 0.65 15.72
N VAL A 117 2.04 1.39 16.33
CA VAL A 117 2.06 1.61 17.79
C VAL A 117 1.87 0.32 18.57
N LYS A 118 1.01 -0.59 18.10
CA LYS A 118 0.80 -1.92 18.71
C LYS A 118 2.05 -2.79 18.64
N ALA A 119 2.82 -2.67 17.56
CA ALA A 119 4.07 -3.41 17.33
C ALA A 119 5.28 -2.84 18.09
N ALA A 120 5.18 -1.66 18.70
CA ALA A 120 6.29 -0.94 19.32
C ALA A 120 7.10 -1.73 20.35
N ASP A 121 6.44 -2.62 21.12
CA ASP A 121 7.13 -3.42 22.14
C ASP A 121 7.94 -4.57 21.52
N GLU A 122 7.49 -5.11 20.38
CA GLU A 122 8.11 -6.25 19.69
C GLU A 122 9.12 -5.80 18.62
N HIS A 123 8.88 -4.63 17.99
CA HIS A 123 9.64 -4.06 16.88
C HIS A 123 10.03 -2.58 17.12
N PRO A 124 10.72 -2.26 18.23
CA PRO A 124 10.95 -0.87 18.63
C PRO A 124 11.82 -0.06 17.67
N LEU A 125 12.77 -0.69 16.95
CA LEU A 125 13.70 0.02 16.07
C LEU A 125 13.03 0.39 14.74
N GLU A 126 12.26 -0.54 14.20
CA GLU A 126 11.47 -0.37 12.98
C GLU A 126 10.39 0.70 13.20
N VAL A 127 9.65 0.61 14.31
CA VAL A 127 8.63 1.62 14.67
C VAL A 127 9.24 2.99 14.96
N LEU A 128 10.44 3.04 15.57
CA LEU A 128 11.17 4.30 15.75
C LEU A 128 11.57 4.93 14.41
N THR A 129 12.05 4.11 13.46
CA THR A 129 12.46 4.56 12.13
C THR A 129 11.27 5.12 11.36
N TYR A 130 10.16 4.37 11.32
CA TYR A 130 8.88 4.84 10.79
C TYR A 130 8.45 6.19 11.40
N ALA A 131 8.51 6.31 12.73
CA ALA A 131 8.11 7.55 13.40
C ALA A 131 8.99 8.75 13.02
N LEU A 132 10.29 8.54 12.80
CA LEU A 132 11.23 9.57 12.39
C LEU A 132 11.04 9.96 10.91
N ASP A 133 10.90 8.98 10.03
CA ASP A 133 10.80 9.20 8.58
C ASP A 133 9.51 9.94 8.20
N HIS A 134 8.41 9.68 8.91
CA HIS A 134 7.10 10.26 8.63
C HIS A 134 6.65 11.35 9.63
N GLY A 135 7.50 11.70 10.61
CA GLY A 135 7.26 12.82 11.53
C GLY A 135 6.19 12.56 12.60
N HIS A 136 6.02 11.31 13.04
CA HIS A 136 5.08 10.94 14.11
C HIS A 136 5.68 11.12 15.50
N GLU A 137 5.83 12.37 15.95
CA GLU A 137 6.50 12.74 17.22
C GLU A 137 5.95 11.98 18.45
N ALA A 138 4.64 11.81 18.57
CA ALA A 138 4.03 11.10 19.69
C ALA A 138 4.43 9.61 19.76
N ILE A 139 4.71 8.98 18.61
CA ILE A 139 5.20 7.60 18.55
C ILE A 139 6.67 7.57 18.95
N TYR A 140 7.48 8.49 18.43
CA TYR A 140 8.88 8.66 18.82
C TYR A 140 9.03 8.82 20.34
N GLU A 141 8.25 9.68 20.97
CA GLU A 141 8.28 9.88 22.43
C GLU A 141 7.90 8.62 23.20
N ARG A 142 6.89 7.88 22.72
CA ARG A 142 6.46 6.64 23.34
C ARG A 142 7.53 5.54 23.27
N VAL A 143 8.12 5.35 22.09
CA VAL A 143 9.10 4.28 21.84
C VAL A 143 10.45 4.58 22.50
N SER A 144 10.90 5.84 22.46
CA SER A 144 12.15 6.24 23.11
C SER A 144 12.15 5.94 24.62
N VAL A 145 11.02 6.15 25.32
CA VAL A 145 10.90 5.82 26.75
C VAL A 145 11.01 4.31 27.03
N LEU A 146 10.60 3.46 26.09
CA LEU A 146 10.74 2.00 26.21
C LEU A 146 12.22 1.58 26.06
N GLY A 147 12.96 2.16 25.11
CA GLY A 147 14.37 1.85 24.88
C GLY A 147 15.32 2.27 26.01
N PHE A 148 14.91 3.20 26.88
CA PHE A 148 15.69 3.64 28.06
C PHE A 148 15.29 2.94 29.37
N ARG A 149 14.36 1.98 29.34
CA ARG A 149 13.83 1.33 30.55
C ARG A 149 14.45 -0.01 30.95
N ASP A 150 15.40 -0.57 30.21
CA ASP A 150 16.11 -1.80 30.62
C ASP A 150 17.64 -1.72 30.46
N PRO A 151 18.39 -1.87 31.58
CA PRO A 151 19.60 -2.70 31.65
C PRO A 151 19.35 -4.05 32.34
#